data_AF-A0ABD6DYC7-F1
#
_entry.id   AF-A0ABD6DYC7-F1
#
_cell.length_a   1.000
_cell.length_b   1.000
_cell.length_c   1.000
_cell.angle_alpha   90.00
_cell.angle_beta   90.00
_cell.angle_gamma   90.00
#
_symmetry.space_group_name_H-M   'P 1'
#
loop_
_entity.id
_entity.type
_entity.pdbx_description
1 polymer ?
#
loop_
_entity_poly.entity_id
_entity_poly.type
_entity_poly.pdbx_seq_one_letter_code
_entity_poly.pdbx_strand_id
1 'polypeptide(L)'
;MSADRAVLESALERGEQEGGSVEFKERLSRDLHLADGRLESLAAQLRHRVLSGDGTATYVVGVTDDGGIAGITPEEFSESMDVLSILAEEAGAHIDDVETWGVGDDGDRGLVGVATVTEGAVLDVDDDHIVVGTAGHVDHGKSTLVGSLVTGTADDGQGQTRGFLDVQPHEVERGLSADLSYAVYGFTDDGAVHLDNPHRKSDRARVVEESDRLVSFVDTVGHEPWLRTTIRGLVGQRLDYGLLVVAADDGPTKTTREHLGILLAMELPTIVAITKADVVDADRLESVEREVERLLRDVGRTPLRVDRHGVGVAVEELSDSVVPILGTSAVTMDGLDDLDAMFEQLPKTTREAGDDFRMYVDRTYSVTGVGAVASGTVNAGSVEAGDELQIGPMPDGSYRDVEVRSIEMHHHRVDRAKAGRIVGIALKGVREEDIERGMALLPADVDPPAVRSFEAEVMVLNHPTRIRGGYEPVVHLETVSEAVVFRPEGGQLLPGDTGTATVEFKFRPYLVEAGQRFVFREGQSKGVGTVLDVGDDGR
;
A
#
# COMPACT_ATOMS: atom_id res chain seq x y z
N MET A 1 -16.24 -32.77 -11.86
CA MET A 1 -15.25 -33.83 -12.16
C MET A 1 -14.60 -33.53 -13.50
N SER A 2 -13.32 -33.20 -13.63
CA SER A 2 -12.23 -33.13 -12.66
C SER A 2 -11.68 -31.70 -12.68
N ALA A 3 -11.59 -31.03 -11.52
CA ALA A 3 -10.55 -30.01 -11.38
C ALA A 3 -9.22 -30.73 -11.67
N ASP A 4 -8.34 -30.11 -12.44
CA ASP A 4 -7.07 -30.73 -12.80
C ASP A 4 -6.38 -31.22 -11.52
N ARG A 5 -6.18 -32.53 -11.41
CA ARG A 5 -5.48 -33.16 -10.26
C ARG A 5 -4.03 -33.45 -10.60
N ALA A 6 -3.53 -32.91 -11.71
CA ALA A 6 -2.17 -33.19 -12.18
C ALA A 6 -1.11 -32.97 -11.10
N VAL A 7 -1.27 -31.97 -10.22
CA VAL A 7 -0.34 -31.69 -9.13
C VAL A 7 -0.37 -32.80 -8.07
N LEU A 8 -1.57 -33.17 -7.60
CA LEU A 8 -1.75 -34.29 -6.67
C LEU A 8 -1.26 -35.62 -7.26
N GLU A 9 -1.62 -35.93 -8.50
CA GLU A 9 -1.21 -37.17 -9.19
C GLU A 9 0.31 -37.24 -9.35
N SER A 10 0.95 -36.14 -9.77
CA SER A 10 2.40 -36.03 -9.87
C SER A 10 3.09 -36.20 -8.51
N ALA A 11 2.56 -35.59 -7.45
CA ALA A 11 3.12 -35.73 -6.10
C ALA A 11 3.00 -37.18 -5.57
N LEU A 12 1.86 -37.83 -5.82
CA LEU A 12 1.64 -39.24 -5.48
C LEU A 12 2.54 -40.17 -6.28
N GLU A 13 2.77 -39.90 -7.56
CA GLU A 13 3.68 -40.68 -8.42
C GLU A 13 5.15 -40.56 -8.00
N ARG A 14 5.58 -39.37 -7.55
CA ARG A 14 6.93 -39.15 -7.01
C ARG A 14 7.16 -39.93 -5.72
N GLY A 15 6.10 -40.07 -4.91
CA GLY A 15 6.08 -40.83 -3.66
C GLY A 15 6.86 -40.14 -2.54
N GLU A 16 6.58 -40.54 -1.30
CA GLU A 16 7.44 -40.19 -0.17
C GLU A 16 8.77 -40.94 -0.29
N GLN A 17 9.87 -40.19 -0.25
CA GLN A 17 11.23 -40.74 -0.28
C GLN A 17 11.98 -40.29 0.98
N GLU A 18 12.75 -41.21 1.58
CA GLU A 18 13.58 -40.92 2.74
C GLU A 18 14.67 -39.91 2.32
N GLY A 19 14.58 -38.68 2.83
CA GLY A 19 15.44 -37.56 2.43
C GLY A 19 15.10 -36.90 1.09
N GLY A 20 13.93 -37.17 0.51
CA GLY A 20 13.43 -36.48 -0.68
C GLY A 20 12.69 -35.17 -0.36
N SER A 21 12.24 -34.44 -1.37
CA SER A 21 11.47 -33.20 -1.19
C SER A 21 9.97 -33.42 -0.95
N VAL A 22 9.45 -34.64 -1.11
CA VAL A 22 8.02 -34.97 -0.93
C VAL A 22 7.78 -35.69 0.39
N GLU A 23 6.80 -35.24 1.17
CA GLU A 23 6.33 -35.81 2.44
C GLU A 23 4.83 -36.14 2.38
N PHE A 24 4.42 -37.31 2.87
CA PHE A 24 3.01 -37.63 3.06
C PHE A 24 2.61 -37.50 4.54
N LYS A 25 1.39 -36.98 4.75
CA LYS A 25 0.77 -36.91 6.07
C LYS A 25 -0.72 -37.21 5.96
N GLU A 26 -1.20 -38.11 6.80
CA GLU A 26 -2.63 -38.29 6.94
C GLU A 26 -3.24 -37.02 7.56
N ARG A 27 -2.64 -36.53 8.64
CA ARG A 27 -2.95 -35.24 9.29
C ARG A 27 -1.80 -34.77 10.17
N LEU A 28 -1.77 -33.47 10.45
CA LEU A 28 -0.93 -32.84 11.45
C LEU A 28 -1.84 -32.26 12.55
N SER A 29 -1.40 -32.30 13.80
CA SER A 29 -2.19 -31.83 14.94
C SER A 29 -1.30 -31.18 15.98
N ARG A 30 -1.82 -30.14 16.63
CA ARG A 30 -1.04 -29.31 17.57
C ARG A 30 -0.51 -30.16 18.74
N ASP A 31 -1.38 -30.96 19.34
CA ASP A 31 -1.06 -31.79 20.51
C ASP A 31 0.07 -32.82 20.27
N LEU A 32 0.18 -33.33 19.04
CA LEU A 32 1.15 -34.38 18.72
C LEU A 32 2.42 -33.83 18.08
N HIS A 33 2.30 -32.86 17.20
CA HIS A 33 3.40 -32.43 16.33
C HIS A 33 4.13 -31.20 16.86
N LEU A 34 3.46 -30.39 17.70
CA LEU A 34 4.07 -29.23 18.35
C LEU A 34 4.51 -29.52 19.79
N ALA A 35 4.47 -30.79 20.22
CA ALA A 35 4.97 -31.18 21.54
C ALA A 35 6.49 -30.97 21.65
N ASP A 36 6.95 -30.57 22.85
CA ASP A 36 8.36 -30.27 23.13
C ASP A 36 9.32 -31.38 22.63
N GLY A 37 10.32 -30.97 21.84
CA GLY A 37 11.31 -31.86 21.20
C GLY A 37 10.83 -32.57 19.93
N ARG A 38 9.52 -32.70 19.69
CA ARG A 38 8.99 -33.21 18.42
C ARG A 38 8.92 -32.12 17.36
N LEU A 39 8.58 -30.89 17.75
CA LEU A 39 8.64 -29.69 16.91
C LEU A 39 10.03 -29.54 16.26
N GLU A 40 11.07 -29.47 17.09
CA GLU A 40 12.46 -29.29 16.65
C GLU A 40 12.90 -30.38 15.66
N SER A 41 12.51 -31.63 15.92
CA SER A 41 12.82 -32.76 15.03
C SER A 41 12.11 -32.66 13.68
N LEU A 42 10.84 -32.26 13.67
CA LEU A 42 10.04 -32.12 12.44
C LEU A 42 10.47 -30.90 11.63
N ALA A 43 10.80 -29.79 12.29
CA ALA A 43 11.35 -28.60 11.63
C ALA A 43 12.71 -28.90 10.99
N ALA A 44 13.59 -29.63 11.67
CA ALA A 44 14.86 -30.08 11.09
C ALA A 44 14.66 -31.01 9.88
N GLN A 45 13.64 -31.89 9.93
CA GLN A 45 13.27 -32.75 8.80
C GLN A 45 12.75 -31.91 7.63
N LEU A 46 11.85 -30.95 7.89
CA LEU A 46 11.32 -30.05 6.87
C LEU A 46 12.44 -29.27 6.19
N ARG A 47 13.34 -28.65 6.97
CA ARG A 47 14.50 -27.92 6.46
C ARG A 47 15.34 -28.79 5.53
N HIS A 48 15.59 -30.04 5.91
CA HIS A 48 16.33 -30.98 5.07
C HIS A 48 15.60 -31.30 3.76
N ARG A 49 14.27 -31.45 3.78
CA ARG A 49 13.46 -31.70 2.58
C ARG A 49 13.49 -30.52 1.61
N VAL A 50 13.34 -29.31 2.12
CA VAL A 50 13.44 -28.06 1.36
C VAL A 50 14.80 -27.95 0.66
N LEU A 51 15.89 -28.16 1.41
CA LEU A 51 17.25 -28.18 0.85
C LEU A 51 17.47 -29.28 -0.20
N SER A 52 16.80 -30.42 -0.04
CA SER A 52 16.93 -31.56 -0.97
C SER A 52 16.12 -31.38 -2.26
N GLY A 53 15.14 -30.45 -2.27
CA GLY A 53 14.34 -30.09 -3.43
C GLY A 53 14.71 -28.74 -4.03
N ASP A 54 15.99 -28.35 -3.96
CA ASP A 54 16.51 -27.08 -4.48
C ASP A 54 15.71 -25.86 -3.98
N GLY A 55 15.44 -25.82 -2.67
CA GLY A 55 14.72 -24.73 -2.02
C GLY A 55 13.20 -24.95 -1.94
N THR A 56 12.69 -26.13 -2.32
CA THR A 56 11.26 -26.45 -2.25
C THR A 56 10.98 -27.85 -1.70
N ALA A 57 9.88 -28.00 -0.98
CA ALA A 57 9.34 -29.26 -0.49
C ALA A 57 7.83 -29.35 -0.77
N THR A 58 7.31 -30.56 -0.92
CA THR A 58 5.89 -30.80 -1.19
C THR A 58 5.31 -31.67 -0.08
N TYR A 59 4.31 -31.16 0.63
CA TYR A 59 3.58 -31.88 1.67
C TYR A 59 2.20 -32.28 1.14
N VAL A 60 1.95 -33.58 1.02
CA VAL A 60 0.63 -34.09 0.63
C VAL A 60 -0.13 -34.50 1.88
N VAL A 61 -1.16 -33.73 2.22
CA VAL A 61 -1.96 -33.88 3.44
C VAL A 61 -3.31 -34.53 3.13
N GLY A 62 -3.78 -35.44 4.00
CA GLY A 62 -4.94 -36.28 3.75
C GLY A 62 -4.60 -37.57 2.99
N VAL A 63 -3.33 -37.98 3.02
CA VAL A 63 -2.80 -39.18 2.35
C VAL A 63 -2.03 -40.03 3.37
N THR A 64 -2.23 -41.35 3.31
CA THR A 64 -1.48 -42.32 4.11
C THR A 64 -0.01 -42.39 3.68
N ASP A 65 0.87 -42.89 4.55
CA ASP A 65 2.32 -43.02 4.28
C ASP A 65 2.62 -43.84 2.99
N ASP A 66 1.72 -44.75 2.58
CA ASP A 66 1.84 -45.55 1.35
C ASP A 66 1.27 -44.84 0.09
N GLY A 67 0.86 -43.56 0.19
CA GLY A 67 0.30 -42.78 -0.92
C GLY A 67 -1.20 -43.01 -1.17
N GLY A 68 -1.90 -43.73 -0.28
CA GLY A 68 -3.35 -43.91 -0.38
C GLY A 68 -4.11 -42.67 0.09
N ILE A 69 -5.06 -42.17 -0.71
CA ILE A 69 -5.92 -41.04 -0.35
C ILE A 69 -6.83 -41.43 0.81
N ALA A 70 -6.60 -40.87 2.00
CA ALA A 70 -7.40 -41.08 3.19
C ALA A 70 -8.63 -40.15 3.17
N GLY A 71 -8.40 -38.86 2.91
CA GLY A 71 -9.38 -37.80 3.09
C GLY A 71 -9.59 -37.44 4.55
N ILE A 72 -9.46 -36.18 4.91
CA ILE A 72 -9.65 -35.66 6.28
C ILE A 72 -10.72 -34.57 6.32
N THR A 73 -11.29 -34.25 7.49
CA THR A 73 -12.32 -33.20 7.53
C THR A 73 -11.70 -31.82 7.24
N PRO A 74 -12.50 -30.81 6.80
CA PRO A 74 -11.98 -29.45 6.59
C PRO A 74 -11.32 -28.85 7.84
N GLU A 75 -11.86 -29.15 9.02
CA GLU A 75 -11.29 -28.70 10.30
C GLU A 75 -9.93 -29.35 10.57
N GLU A 76 -9.79 -30.66 10.32
CA GLU A 76 -8.51 -31.38 10.45
C GLU A 76 -7.48 -30.91 9.42
N PHE A 77 -7.92 -30.56 8.21
CA PHE A 77 -7.06 -30.01 7.17
C PHE A 77 -6.54 -28.62 7.56
N SER A 78 -7.43 -27.74 8.04
CA SER A 78 -7.06 -26.41 8.55
C SER A 78 -6.07 -26.51 9.71
N GLU A 79 -6.33 -27.37 10.70
CA GLU A 79 -5.37 -27.61 11.79
C GLU A 79 -4.02 -28.12 11.26
N SER A 80 -4.05 -28.95 10.22
CA SER A 80 -2.82 -29.48 9.63
C SER A 80 -1.98 -28.39 8.95
N MET A 81 -2.62 -27.42 8.31
CA MET A 81 -1.94 -26.26 7.70
C MET A 81 -1.34 -25.35 8.76
N ASP A 82 -2.05 -25.07 9.86
CA ASP A 82 -1.52 -24.29 10.99
C ASP A 82 -0.23 -24.91 11.55
N VAL A 83 -0.27 -26.23 11.76
CA VAL A 83 0.89 -26.97 12.30
C VAL A 83 2.04 -26.98 11.29
N LEU A 84 1.75 -27.16 10.00
CA LEU A 84 2.75 -27.12 8.95
C LEU A 84 3.39 -25.74 8.82
N SER A 85 2.62 -24.67 8.98
CA SER A 85 3.10 -23.28 8.97
C SER A 85 4.10 -23.03 10.09
N ILE A 86 3.79 -23.44 11.33
CA ILE A 86 4.71 -23.32 12.48
C ILE A 86 5.99 -24.14 12.25
N LEU A 87 5.86 -25.34 11.67
CA LEU A 87 7.01 -26.18 11.32
C LEU A 87 7.88 -25.55 10.23
N ALA A 88 7.27 -24.91 9.24
CA ALA A 88 7.96 -24.22 8.17
C ALA A 88 8.74 -23.01 8.73
N GLU A 89 8.10 -22.20 9.58
CA GLU A 89 8.72 -21.04 10.22
C GLU A 89 9.96 -21.45 11.03
N GLU A 90 9.85 -22.45 11.92
CA GLU A 90 10.97 -22.98 12.71
C GLU A 90 12.07 -23.58 11.80
N ALA A 91 11.69 -24.07 10.62
CA ALA A 91 12.63 -24.59 9.63
C ALA A 91 13.32 -23.48 8.80
N GLY A 92 12.90 -22.22 8.88
CA GLY A 92 13.37 -21.13 8.01
C GLY A 92 12.77 -21.20 6.60
N ALA A 93 11.52 -21.64 6.51
CA ALA A 93 10.76 -21.86 5.28
C ALA A 93 9.33 -21.30 5.43
N HIS A 94 8.54 -21.34 4.35
CA HIS A 94 7.12 -21.02 4.37
C HIS A 94 6.28 -21.85 3.43
N ILE A 95 4.97 -21.90 3.66
CA ILE A 95 4.02 -22.47 2.70
C ILE A 95 3.78 -21.43 1.60
N ASP A 96 4.15 -21.75 0.37
CA ASP A 96 4.05 -20.90 -0.82
C ASP A 96 2.71 -21.06 -1.54
N ASP A 97 2.17 -22.28 -1.57
CA ASP A 97 0.90 -22.58 -2.22
C ASP A 97 0.20 -23.78 -1.57
N VAL A 98 -1.12 -23.78 -1.57
CA VAL A 98 -1.94 -24.91 -1.09
C VAL A 98 -3.09 -25.18 -2.06
N GLU A 99 -3.03 -26.34 -2.72
CA GLU A 99 -4.12 -26.83 -3.54
C GLU A 99 -4.92 -27.91 -2.79
N THR A 100 -6.25 -27.86 -2.86
CA THR A 100 -7.13 -28.82 -2.18
C THR A 100 -8.17 -29.42 -3.11
N TRP A 101 -8.53 -30.68 -2.84
CA TRP A 101 -9.54 -31.43 -3.58
C TRP A 101 -10.43 -32.25 -2.63
N GLY A 102 -11.73 -32.29 -2.92
CA GLY A 102 -12.66 -33.20 -2.24
C GLY A 102 -12.42 -34.66 -2.62
N VAL A 103 -12.53 -35.57 -1.65
CA VAL A 103 -12.39 -37.01 -1.81
C VAL A 103 -13.79 -37.66 -1.87
N GLY A 104 -14.06 -38.45 -2.92
CA GLY A 104 -15.40 -39.02 -3.18
C GLY A 104 -16.12 -38.36 -4.37
N ASP A 105 -17.30 -38.88 -4.73
CA ASP A 105 -18.06 -38.42 -5.90
C ASP A 105 -18.59 -36.99 -5.71
N ASP A 106 -18.85 -36.59 -4.44
CA ASP A 106 -19.30 -35.25 -4.03
C ASP A 106 -18.40 -34.61 -2.95
N GLY A 107 -17.19 -35.16 -2.70
CA GLY A 107 -16.31 -34.69 -1.59
C GLY A 107 -16.74 -35.17 -0.20
N ASP A 108 -17.61 -36.18 -0.13
CA ASP A 108 -18.21 -36.73 1.07
C ASP A 108 -17.24 -37.48 1.99
N ARG A 109 -16.04 -37.81 1.50
CA ARG A 109 -14.97 -38.47 2.26
C ARG A 109 -13.87 -37.51 2.71
N GLY A 110 -14.12 -36.21 2.71
CA GLY A 110 -13.20 -35.18 3.21
C GLY A 110 -12.31 -34.57 2.13
N LEU A 111 -11.23 -33.93 2.55
CA LEU A 111 -10.28 -33.20 1.73
C LEU A 111 -8.92 -33.92 1.67
N VAL A 112 -8.26 -33.75 0.53
CA VAL A 112 -6.83 -34.01 0.33
C VAL A 112 -6.23 -32.74 -0.24
N GLY A 113 -4.98 -32.43 0.12
CA GLY A 113 -4.31 -31.25 -0.40
C GLY A 113 -2.82 -31.44 -0.57
N VAL A 114 -2.24 -30.57 -1.38
CA VAL A 114 -0.81 -30.48 -1.63
C VAL A 114 -0.38 -29.08 -1.22
N ALA A 115 0.53 -28.99 -0.25
CA ALA A 115 1.17 -27.76 0.15
C ALA A 115 2.60 -27.72 -0.41
N THR A 116 2.95 -26.64 -1.08
CA THR A 116 4.32 -26.34 -1.51
C THR A 116 4.97 -25.50 -0.43
N VAL A 117 6.14 -25.93 0.05
CA VAL A 117 6.90 -25.28 1.11
C VAL A 117 8.23 -24.83 0.56
N THR A 118 8.55 -23.55 0.62
CA THR A 118 9.72 -22.94 -0.02
C THR A 118 10.69 -22.39 1.02
N GLU A 119 11.99 -22.45 0.73
CA GLU A 119 13.05 -21.87 1.56
C GLU A 119 12.88 -20.34 1.65
N GLY A 120 13.21 -19.79 2.81
CA GLY A 120 12.98 -18.39 3.14
C GLY A 120 11.85 -18.28 4.14
N ALA A 121 11.97 -17.35 5.09
CA ALA A 121 10.82 -16.99 5.92
C ALA A 121 9.65 -16.62 4.99
N VAL A 122 8.40 -16.83 5.42
CA VAL A 122 7.34 -15.92 4.95
C VAL A 122 7.91 -14.61 5.38
N LEU A 123 8.41 -13.82 4.44
CA LEU A 123 8.84 -12.50 4.82
C LEU A 123 7.57 -11.88 5.40
N ASP A 124 7.55 -11.63 6.71
CA ASP A 124 6.84 -10.51 7.27
C ASP A 124 7.49 -9.26 6.64
N VAL A 125 7.37 -9.09 5.32
CA VAL A 125 7.67 -7.84 4.58
C VAL A 125 6.83 -6.70 5.18
N ASP A 126 5.90 -7.03 6.09
CA ASP A 126 4.88 -6.18 6.67
C ASP A 126 5.43 -5.07 7.56
N ASP A 127 6.55 -5.28 8.25
CA ASP A 127 7.09 -4.28 9.17
C ASP A 127 8.00 -3.25 8.47
N ASP A 128 8.60 -3.61 7.33
CA ASP A 128 9.59 -2.77 6.64
C ASP A 128 9.12 -2.20 5.29
N HIS A 129 7.88 -2.47 4.87
CA HIS A 129 7.31 -1.84 3.67
C HIS A 129 6.92 -0.38 3.92
N ILE A 130 7.55 0.54 3.20
CA ILE A 130 7.23 1.97 3.23
C ILE A 130 6.52 2.43 1.95
N VAL A 131 5.60 3.39 2.11
CA VAL A 131 4.85 4.02 1.02
C VAL A 131 5.25 5.50 0.91
N VAL A 132 5.75 5.89 -0.26
CA VAL A 132 6.24 7.25 -0.53
C VAL A 132 5.33 7.93 -1.56
N GLY A 133 4.73 9.07 -1.18
CA GLY A 133 3.93 9.87 -2.11
C GLY A 133 4.76 10.96 -2.77
N THR A 134 4.78 11.01 -4.10
CA THR A 134 5.45 12.12 -4.81
C THR A 134 4.59 13.38 -4.77
N ALA A 135 5.24 14.53 -4.80
CA ALA A 135 4.57 15.82 -4.80
C ALA A 135 5.42 16.85 -5.55
N GLY A 136 4.81 17.70 -6.39
CA GLY A 136 5.56 18.76 -7.07
C GLY A 136 4.88 19.24 -8.35
N HIS A 137 5.43 20.30 -8.95
CA HIS A 137 4.88 20.89 -10.16
C HIS A 137 4.92 19.94 -11.36
N VAL A 138 4.13 20.23 -12.40
CA VAL A 138 4.24 19.57 -13.70
C VAL A 138 5.65 19.77 -14.26
N ASP A 139 6.13 18.80 -15.04
CA ASP A 139 7.46 18.83 -15.68
C ASP A 139 8.68 18.89 -14.75
N HIS A 140 8.48 18.83 -13.43
CA HIS A 140 9.58 18.68 -12.47
C HIS A 140 10.19 17.26 -12.43
N GLY A 141 9.67 16.32 -13.23
CA GLY A 141 10.27 14.98 -13.34
C GLY A 141 9.94 14.01 -12.21
N LYS A 142 8.80 14.16 -11.51
CA LYS A 142 8.32 13.21 -10.48
C LYS A 142 8.27 11.77 -11.00
N SER A 143 7.49 11.55 -12.03
CA SER A 143 7.27 10.23 -12.63
C SER A 143 8.54 9.69 -13.31
N THR A 144 9.37 10.56 -13.88
CA THR A 144 10.67 10.19 -14.43
C THR A 144 11.62 9.70 -13.33
N LEU A 145 11.69 10.43 -12.19
CA LEU A 145 12.50 10.03 -11.05
C LEU A 145 12.05 8.68 -10.48
N VAL A 146 10.74 8.50 -10.24
CA VAL A 146 10.17 7.22 -9.77
C VAL A 146 10.44 6.10 -10.76
N GLY A 147 10.27 6.36 -12.07
CA GLY A 147 10.55 5.39 -13.11
C GLY A 147 12.01 4.91 -13.07
N SER A 148 12.97 5.85 -12.99
CA SER A 148 14.39 5.52 -12.89
C SER A 148 14.77 4.77 -11.61
N LEU A 149 14.18 5.12 -10.46
CA LEU A 149 14.41 4.39 -9.21
C LEU A 149 13.90 2.94 -9.32
N VAL A 150 12.69 2.77 -9.83
CA VAL A 150 12.05 1.45 -9.86
C VAL A 150 12.67 0.51 -10.89
N THR A 151 13.22 1.03 -11.99
CA THR A 151 13.90 0.21 -13.01
C THR A 151 15.42 0.17 -12.85
N GLY A 152 16.01 1.04 -12.03
CA GLY A 152 17.46 1.19 -11.94
C GLY A 152 18.09 1.70 -13.25
N THR A 153 17.31 2.31 -14.15
CA THR A 153 17.77 2.74 -15.48
C THR A 153 17.72 4.25 -15.68
N ALA A 154 18.73 4.78 -16.34
CA ALA A 154 18.78 6.17 -16.78
C ALA A 154 17.63 6.51 -17.76
N ASP A 155 17.03 7.67 -17.57
CA ASP A 155 16.10 8.26 -18.52
C ASP A 155 16.83 8.80 -19.75
N ASP A 156 16.15 8.82 -20.90
CA ASP A 156 16.68 9.36 -22.16
C ASP A 156 16.55 10.90 -22.26
N GLY A 157 16.07 11.56 -21.20
CA GLY A 157 15.77 12.98 -21.16
C GLY A 157 14.47 13.35 -21.89
N GLN A 158 13.74 12.36 -22.41
CA GLN A 158 12.43 12.53 -23.05
C GLN A 158 11.31 11.84 -22.25
N GLY A 159 11.63 11.32 -21.05
CA GLY A 159 10.67 10.67 -20.17
C GLY A 159 10.36 9.23 -20.58
N GLN A 160 11.34 8.50 -21.12
CA GLN A 160 11.25 7.05 -21.33
C GLN A 160 10.80 6.33 -20.07
N THR A 161 11.40 6.67 -18.92
CA THR A 161 11.10 6.04 -17.62
C THR A 161 9.73 6.42 -17.09
N ARG A 162 9.25 7.66 -17.32
CA ARG A 162 7.85 8.04 -17.09
C ARG A 162 6.90 7.13 -17.86
N GLY A 163 7.23 6.78 -19.10
CA GLY A 163 6.40 5.92 -19.94
C GLY A 163 6.09 4.54 -19.34
N PHE A 164 6.88 4.10 -18.36
CA PHE A 164 6.62 2.87 -17.59
C PHE A 164 5.51 3.01 -16.54
N LEU A 165 5.22 4.24 -16.14
CA LEU A 165 4.19 4.60 -15.16
C LEU A 165 2.89 5.05 -15.81
N ASP A 166 2.93 5.46 -17.08
CA ASP A 166 1.76 5.88 -17.85
C ASP A 166 0.83 4.66 -18.09
N VAL A 167 -0.35 4.67 -17.48
CA VAL A 167 -1.32 3.57 -17.55
C VAL A 167 -2.36 3.81 -18.64
N GLN A 168 -2.66 5.07 -18.93
CA GLN A 168 -3.72 5.45 -19.86
C GLN A 168 -3.16 5.81 -21.25
N PRO A 169 -3.86 5.46 -22.35
CA PRO A 169 -3.40 5.79 -23.71
C PRO A 169 -3.13 7.28 -23.94
N HIS A 170 -3.91 8.15 -23.29
CA HIS A 170 -3.77 9.61 -23.42
C HIS A 170 -2.62 10.18 -22.60
N GLU A 171 -2.16 9.48 -21.55
CA GLU A 171 -0.95 9.86 -20.79
C GLU A 171 0.27 9.67 -21.70
N VAL A 172 0.34 8.50 -22.36
CA VAL A 172 1.40 8.17 -23.33
C VAL A 172 1.40 9.13 -24.52
N GLU A 173 0.22 9.43 -25.10
CA GLU A 173 0.11 10.32 -26.26
C GLU A 173 0.55 11.76 -25.95
N ARG A 174 0.23 12.25 -24.74
CA ARG A 174 0.46 13.65 -24.36
C ARG A 174 1.73 13.86 -23.54
N GLY A 175 2.34 12.80 -23.02
CA GLY A 175 3.46 12.86 -22.08
C GLY A 175 3.09 13.50 -20.74
N LEU A 176 1.83 13.38 -20.32
CA LEU A 176 1.29 14.01 -19.10
C LEU A 176 0.48 12.98 -18.29
N SER A 177 0.92 12.68 -17.08
CA SER A 177 0.18 11.84 -16.13
C SER A 177 -1.15 12.49 -15.75
N ALA A 178 -2.21 11.70 -15.70
CA ALA A 178 -3.59 12.16 -15.50
C ALA A 178 -4.28 11.50 -14.30
N ASP A 179 -3.84 10.30 -13.93
CA ASP A 179 -4.26 9.61 -12.69
C ASP A 179 -3.04 9.20 -11.82
N LEU A 180 -3.32 8.68 -10.63
CA LEU A 180 -2.29 8.08 -9.77
C LEU A 180 -1.70 6.84 -10.42
N SER A 181 -0.36 6.78 -10.44
CA SER A 181 0.38 5.57 -10.75
C SER A 181 0.97 4.96 -9.48
N TYR A 182 1.10 3.64 -9.48
CA TYR A 182 1.69 2.88 -8.39
C TYR A 182 2.88 2.11 -8.92
N ALA A 183 4.03 2.30 -8.28
CA ALA A 183 5.28 1.66 -8.63
C ALA A 183 5.88 1.03 -7.37
N VAL A 184 6.66 -0.04 -7.54
CA VAL A 184 7.27 -0.76 -6.42
C VAL A 184 8.64 -1.27 -6.85
N TYR A 185 9.59 -1.18 -5.93
CA TYR A 185 10.87 -1.85 -5.95
C TYR A 185 11.23 -2.27 -4.54
N GLY A 186 12.31 -3.03 -4.36
CA GLY A 186 12.69 -3.50 -3.04
C GLY A 186 14.18 -3.63 -2.85
N PHE A 187 14.56 -4.24 -1.73
CA PHE A 187 15.93 -4.47 -1.32
C PHE A 187 16.09 -5.88 -0.78
N THR A 188 17.29 -6.41 -0.97
CA THR A 188 17.79 -7.64 -0.37
C THR A 188 19.16 -7.37 0.28
N ASP A 189 19.72 -8.34 0.99
CA ASP A 189 21.10 -8.29 1.47
C ASP A 189 22.13 -7.99 0.35
N ASP A 190 21.81 -8.32 -0.91
CA ASP A 190 22.66 -8.10 -2.08
C ASP A 190 22.42 -6.72 -2.76
N GLY A 191 21.46 -5.94 -2.28
CA GLY A 191 21.12 -4.59 -2.75
C GLY A 191 19.72 -4.45 -3.34
N ALA A 192 19.52 -3.38 -4.11
CA ALA A 192 18.20 -3.03 -4.66
C ALA A 192 17.73 -4.04 -5.73
N VAL A 193 16.46 -4.43 -5.62
CA VAL A 193 15.73 -5.29 -6.56
C VAL A 193 14.84 -4.41 -7.43
N HIS A 194 15.32 -4.10 -8.62
CA HIS A 194 14.60 -3.30 -9.61
C HIS A 194 13.75 -4.16 -10.56
N LEU A 195 12.85 -3.50 -11.30
CA LEU A 195 12.13 -4.12 -12.42
C LEU A 195 13.06 -4.32 -13.63
N ASP A 196 13.14 -5.57 -14.12
CA ASP A 196 13.84 -5.90 -15.37
C ASP A 196 13.05 -5.49 -16.61
N ASN A 197 11.73 -5.65 -16.54
CA ASN A 197 10.80 -5.30 -17.61
C ASN A 197 9.54 -4.65 -17.04
N PRO A 198 9.49 -3.32 -16.98
CA PRO A 198 8.38 -2.59 -16.35
C PRO A 198 7.03 -2.77 -17.07
N HIS A 199 7.01 -3.29 -18.30
CA HIS A 199 5.79 -3.61 -19.04
C HIS A 199 5.21 -4.99 -18.71
N ARG A 200 5.95 -5.84 -17.99
CA ARG A 200 5.51 -7.19 -17.59
C ARG A 200 4.95 -7.15 -16.19
N LYS A 201 3.67 -7.51 -16.04
CA LYS A 201 3.01 -7.60 -14.72
C LYS A 201 3.69 -8.60 -13.79
N SER A 202 4.17 -9.73 -14.32
CA SER A 202 4.88 -10.76 -13.55
C SER A 202 6.21 -10.28 -12.96
N ASP A 203 6.79 -9.21 -13.51
CA ASP A 203 8.05 -8.67 -13.03
C ASP A 203 7.87 -7.87 -11.73
N ARG A 204 6.71 -7.20 -11.59
CA ARG A 204 6.32 -6.58 -10.31
C ARG A 204 6.06 -7.63 -9.23
N ALA A 205 5.51 -8.77 -9.61
CA ALA A 205 5.33 -9.89 -8.69
C ALA A 205 6.69 -10.43 -8.21
N ARG A 206 7.64 -10.64 -9.12
CA ARG A 206 9.02 -11.04 -8.77
C ARG A 206 9.65 -10.10 -7.75
N VAL A 207 9.58 -8.78 -7.97
CA VAL A 207 10.10 -7.79 -7.01
C VAL A 207 9.47 -7.96 -5.63
N VAL A 208 8.15 -8.15 -5.57
CA VAL A 208 7.45 -8.35 -4.30
C VAL A 208 7.85 -9.66 -3.61
N GLU A 209 8.05 -10.73 -4.38
CA GLU A 209 8.43 -12.06 -3.89
C GLU A 209 9.89 -12.12 -3.40
N GLU A 210 10.82 -11.48 -4.12
CA GLU A 210 12.26 -11.61 -3.88
C GLU A 210 12.83 -10.61 -2.86
N SER A 211 12.08 -9.55 -2.50
CA SER A 211 12.61 -8.46 -1.68
C SER A 211 12.33 -8.64 -0.19
N ASP A 212 13.38 -8.55 0.64
CA ASP A 212 13.27 -8.49 2.10
C ASP A 212 12.55 -7.22 2.57
N ARG A 213 12.65 -6.15 1.78
CA ARG A 213 12.08 -4.84 2.07
C ARG A 213 11.51 -4.20 0.82
N LEU A 214 10.36 -3.54 0.94
CA LEU A 214 9.69 -2.91 -0.19
C LEU A 214 9.55 -1.40 -0.02
N VAL A 215 9.60 -0.71 -1.15
CA VAL A 215 9.25 0.71 -1.28
C VAL A 215 8.23 0.86 -2.38
N SER A 216 7.02 1.25 -2.00
CA SER A 216 5.97 1.59 -2.95
C SER A 216 5.89 3.09 -3.14
N PHE A 217 5.73 3.53 -4.38
CA PHE A 217 5.46 4.92 -4.72
C PHE A 217 3.99 5.11 -5.09
N VAL A 218 3.39 6.15 -4.52
CA VAL A 218 2.17 6.77 -5.02
C VAL A 218 2.60 7.99 -5.83
N ASP A 219 2.76 7.82 -7.14
CA ASP A 219 3.17 8.92 -8.00
C ASP A 219 1.96 9.82 -8.29
N THR A 220 2.04 11.08 -7.83
CA THR A 220 0.97 12.04 -7.97
C THR A 220 1.14 12.94 -9.19
N VAL A 221 -0.01 13.40 -9.68
CA VAL A 221 -0.06 14.30 -10.82
C VAL A 221 0.43 15.71 -10.43
N GLY A 222 1.15 16.39 -11.33
CA GLY A 222 1.75 17.71 -11.07
C GLY A 222 1.02 18.93 -11.62
N HIS A 223 0.07 18.74 -12.52
CA HIS A 223 -0.58 19.86 -13.23
C HIS A 223 -1.83 20.31 -12.46
N GLU A 224 -2.01 21.64 -12.33
CA GLU A 224 -3.01 22.26 -11.45
C GLU A 224 -4.46 21.77 -11.65
N PRO A 225 -4.98 21.59 -12.88
CA PRO A 225 -6.28 20.94 -13.14
C PRO A 225 -6.51 19.58 -12.47
N TRP A 226 -5.45 18.82 -12.20
CA TRP A 226 -5.50 17.48 -11.60
C TRP A 226 -5.13 17.47 -10.11
N LEU A 227 -5.10 18.64 -9.46
CA LEU A 227 -4.85 18.76 -8.01
C LEU A 227 -5.76 17.84 -7.18
N ARG A 228 -7.00 17.59 -7.63
CA ARG A 228 -7.91 16.63 -7.00
C ARG A 228 -7.30 15.22 -6.90
N THR A 229 -6.60 14.80 -7.95
CA THR A 229 -5.91 13.51 -8.03
C THR A 229 -4.68 13.52 -7.12
N THR A 230 -3.92 14.61 -7.08
CA THR A 230 -2.80 14.77 -6.14
C THR A 230 -3.25 14.64 -4.69
N ILE A 231 -4.30 15.37 -4.30
CA ILE A 231 -4.85 15.30 -2.93
C ILE A 231 -5.35 13.89 -2.61
N ARG A 232 -6.00 13.20 -3.56
CA ARG A 232 -6.38 11.78 -3.39
C ARG A 232 -5.17 10.90 -3.05
N GLY A 233 -4.05 11.07 -3.75
CA GLY A 233 -2.84 10.30 -3.50
C GLY A 233 -2.21 10.63 -2.15
N LEU A 234 -2.17 11.91 -1.78
CA LEU A 234 -1.53 12.35 -0.53
C LEU A 234 -2.36 12.08 0.72
N VAL A 235 -3.70 12.11 0.62
CA VAL A 235 -4.61 11.97 1.77
C VAL A 235 -5.13 10.54 1.91
N GLY A 236 -5.42 9.84 0.80
CA GLY A 236 -6.18 8.60 0.82
C GLY A 236 -5.36 7.31 0.72
N GLN A 237 -4.03 7.39 0.74
CA GLN A 237 -3.15 6.23 0.48
C GLN A 237 -2.21 5.90 1.64
N ARG A 238 -2.46 6.44 2.86
CA ARG A 238 -1.68 6.15 4.09
C ARG A 238 -0.16 6.16 3.82
N LEU A 239 0.35 7.31 3.39
CA LEU A 239 1.77 7.48 3.06
C LEU A 239 2.62 7.50 4.34
N ASP A 240 3.80 6.91 4.28
CA ASP A 240 4.82 7.04 5.33
C ASP A 240 5.67 8.30 5.15
N TYR A 241 5.94 8.66 3.89
CA TYR A 241 6.83 9.76 3.52
C TYR A 241 6.31 10.57 2.33
N GLY A 242 6.62 11.87 2.34
CA GLY A 242 6.44 12.76 1.19
C GLY A 242 7.74 12.99 0.44
N LEU A 243 7.75 12.79 -0.89
CA LEU A 243 8.86 13.17 -1.77
C LEU A 243 8.49 14.41 -2.57
N LEU A 244 8.97 15.58 -2.13
CA LEU A 244 8.76 16.85 -2.81
C LEU A 244 9.80 17.06 -3.91
N VAL A 245 9.37 17.08 -5.16
CA VAL A 245 10.23 17.17 -6.34
C VAL A 245 10.25 18.60 -6.91
N VAL A 246 11.44 19.16 -7.04
CA VAL A 246 11.70 20.51 -7.55
C VAL A 246 12.75 20.44 -8.65
N ALA A 247 12.46 20.85 -9.88
CA ALA A 247 13.49 20.82 -10.91
C ALA A 247 14.48 21.98 -10.76
N ALA A 248 15.76 21.72 -11.00
CA ALA A 248 16.86 22.68 -10.86
C ALA A 248 16.82 23.79 -11.92
N ASP A 249 16.22 23.54 -13.08
CA ASP A 249 16.02 24.53 -14.14
C ASP A 249 14.93 25.55 -13.78
N ASP A 250 13.88 25.14 -13.07
CA ASP A 250 12.72 25.98 -12.72
C ASP A 250 12.80 26.56 -11.29
N GLY A 251 13.05 25.71 -10.29
CA GLY A 251 13.01 26.05 -8.88
C GLY A 251 11.60 25.98 -8.25
N PRO A 252 11.40 26.48 -7.01
CA PRO A 252 10.13 26.32 -6.31
C PRO A 252 8.97 27.16 -6.88
N THR A 253 7.91 26.48 -7.34
CA THR A 253 6.74 27.12 -7.95
C THR A 253 5.60 27.38 -6.94
N LYS A 254 4.49 27.96 -7.41
CA LYS A 254 3.25 28.06 -6.62
C LYS A 254 2.70 26.67 -6.27
N THR A 255 2.75 25.73 -7.21
CA THR A 255 2.31 24.34 -7.00
C THR A 255 3.23 23.63 -5.98
N THR A 256 4.55 23.87 -6.03
CA THR A 256 5.48 23.37 -5.00
C THR A 256 5.07 23.82 -3.59
N ARG A 257 4.73 25.10 -3.42
CA ARG A 257 4.24 25.67 -2.14
C ARG A 257 2.93 25.01 -1.68
N GLU A 258 1.97 24.84 -2.60
CA GLU A 258 0.67 24.23 -2.30
C GLU A 258 0.84 22.76 -1.87
N HIS A 259 1.64 22.00 -2.61
CA HIS A 259 1.89 20.59 -2.29
C HIS A 259 2.68 20.43 -0.99
N LEU A 260 3.71 21.25 -0.74
CA LEU A 260 4.39 21.28 0.56
C LEU A 260 3.40 21.56 1.69
N GLY A 261 2.48 22.51 1.51
CA GLY A 261 1.43 22.79 2.49
C GLY A 261 0.56 21.57 2.80
N ILE A 262 0.22 20.77 1.79
CA ILE A 262 -0.55 19.52 1.98
C ILE A 262 0.27 18.47 2.73
N LEU A 263 1.52 18.21 2.30
CA LEU A 263 2.41 17.25 2.97
C LEU A 263 2.57 17.57 4.46
N LEU A 264 2.81 18.85 4.78
CA LEU A 264 2.98 19.30 6.16
C LEU A 264 1.68 19.22 6.97
N ALA A 265 0.53 19.53 6.34
CA ALA A 265 -0.76 19.43 7.01
C ALA A 265 -1.15 17.98 7.34
N MET A 266 -0.74 17.03 6.49
CA MET A 266 -0.89 15.61 6.71
C MET A 266 0.17 15.05 7.68
N GLU A 267 1.08 15.89 8.20
CA GLU A 267 2.18 15.48 9.07
C GLU A 267 3.05 14.38 8.45
N LEU A 268 3.31 14.50 7.16
CA LEU A 268 4.20 13.58 6.45
C LEU A 268 5.66 14.05 6.59
N PRO A 269 6.57 13.23 7.15
CA PRO A 269 7.99 13.46 7.05
C PRO A 269 8.37 13.60 5.57
N THR A 270 9.07 14.67 5.23
CA THR A 270 9.26 15.10 3.84
C THR A 270 10.73 15.11 3.46
N ILE A 271 11.04 14.58 2.27
CA ILE A 271 12.34 14.66 1.59
C ILE A 271 12.17 15.54 0.35
N VAL A 272 13.15 16.40 0.04
CA VAL A 272 13.13 17.20 -1.19
C VAL A 272 14.20 16.71 -2.17
N ALA A 273 13.76 16.20 -3.32
CA ALA A 273 14.64 15.89 -4.44
C ALA A 273 14.67 17.06 -5.44
N ILE A 274 15.86 17.62 -5.68
CA ILE A 274 16.08 18.67 -6.68
C ILE A 274 16.52 18.01 -7.99
N THR A 275 15.57 17.74 -8.87
CA THR A 275 15.77 16.97 -10.10
C THR A 275 16.39 17.78 -11.23
N LYS A 276 16.82 17.11 -12.31
CA LYS A 276 17.42 17.71 -13.51
C LYS A 276 18.68 18.53 -13.19
N ALA A 277 19.46 18.09 -12.21
CA ALA A 277 20.72 18.74 -11.87
C ALA A 277 21.71 18.77 -13.07
N ASP A 278 21.59 17.82 -13.99
CA ASP A 278 22.44 17.66 -15.19
C ASP A 278 22.25 18.76 -16.24
N VAL A 279 21.11 19.44 -16.28
CA VAL A 279 20.81 20.46 -17.30
C VAL A 279 21.17 21.88 -16.89
N VAL A 280 21.70 22.05 -15.67
CA VAL A 280 22.08 23.36 -15.11
C VAL A 280 23.54 23.39 -14.67
N ASP A 281 24.10 24.59 -14.53
CA ASP A 281 25.41 24.76 -13.90
C ASP A 281 25.32 24.73 -12.36
N ALA A 282 26.48 24.58 -11.71
CA ALA A 282 26.58 24.51 -10.26
C ALA A 282 26.05 25.78 -9.55
N ASP A 283 26.21 26.96 -10.16
CA ASP A 283 25.73 28.23 -9.60
C ASP A 283 24.20 28.27 -9.58
N ARG A 284 23.54 27.81 -10.66
CA ARG A 284 22.08 27.70 -10.72
C ARG A 284 21.55 26.65 -9.75
N LEU A 285 22.17 25.47 -9.68
CA LEU A 285 21.79 24.45 -8.72
C LEU A 285 21.85 25.00 -7.29
N GLU A 286 22.96 25.62 -6.90
CA GLU A 286 23.13 26.21 -5.56
C GLU A 286 22.11 27.34 -5.28
N SER A 287 21.72 28.11 -6.31
CA SER A 287 20.65 29.10 -6.19
C SER A 287 19.30 28.44 -5.85
N VAL A 288 18.91 27.40 -6.59
CA VAL A 288 17.64 26.70 -6.38
C VAL A 288 17.59 26.03 -5.02
N GLU A 289 18.67 25.41 -4.59
CA GLU A 289 18.70 24.79 -3.27
C GLU A 289 18.52 25.84 -2.16
N ARG A 290 19.15 27.03 -2.28
CA ARG A 290 18.91 28.15 -1.33
C ARG A 290 17.47 28.66 -1.38
N GLU A 291 16.78 28.57 -2.51
CA GLU A 291 15.35 28.91 -2.63
C GLU A 291 14.47 27.88 -1.93
N VAL A 292 14.76 26.58 -2.10
CA VAL A 292 14.09 25.49 -1.38
C VAL A 292 14.30 25.63 0.13
N GLU A 293 15.53 25.86 0.58
CA GLU A 293 15.82 26.06 2.00
C GLU A 293 15.05 27.25 2.60
N ARG A 294 14.94 28.36 1.85
CA ARG A 294 14.14 29.52 2.27
C ARG A 294 12.67 29.16 2.39
N LEU A 295 12.12 28.47 1.39
CA LEU A 295 10.74 27.98 1.39
C LEU A 295 10.45 27.11 2.63
N LEU A 296 11.36 26.19 2.97
CA LEU A 296 11.22 25.32 4.14
C LEU A 296 11.26 26.12 5.45
N ARG A 297 12.21 27.07 5.58
CA ARG A 297 12.31 27.93 6.77
C ARG A 297 11.07 28.81 6.95
N ASP A 298 10.49 29.31 5.85
CA ASP A 298 9.27 30.14 5.88
C ASP A 298 8.07 29.39 6.47
N VAL A 299 8.04 28.06 6.37
CA VAL A 299 7.02 27.19 6.98
C VAL A 299 7.51 26.51 8.27
N GLY A 300 8.60 27.00 8.86
CA GLY A 300 9.12 26.53 10.15
C GLY A 300 9.79 25.16 10.09
N ARG A 301 10.34 24.77 8.94
CA ARG A 301 11.13 23.55 8.76
C ARG A 301 12.62 23.85 8.67
N THR A 302 13.43 22.93 9.17
CA THR A 302 14.89 23.00 9.15
C THR A 302 15.42 22.18 7.97
N PRO A 303 15.98 22.83 6.93
CA PRO A 303 16.55 22.09 5.81
C PRO A 303 17.87 21.41 6.19
N LEU A 304 18.09 20.17 5.73
CA LEU A 304 19.32 19.40 5.91
C LEU A 304 19.87 18.97 4.55
N ARG A 305 21.15 19.25 4.28
CA ARG A 305 21.80 18.94 3.00
C ARG A 305 22.45 17.56 3.00
N VAL A 306 21.92 16.62 2.22
CA VAL A 306 22.41 15.22 2.22
C VAL A 306 23.85 15.16 1.71
N ASP A 307 24.21 15.95 0.69
CA ASP A 307 25.57 16.03 0.14
C ASP A 307 26.64 16.46 1.17
N ARG A 308 26.23 17.18 2.22
CA ARG A 308 27.14 17.70 3.26
C ARG A 308 27.18 16.84 4.50
N HIS A 309 26.05 16.25 4.87
CA HIS A 309 25.87 15.54 6.13
C HIS A 309 25.88 14.01 5.97
N GLY A 310 25.68 13.51 4.76
CA GLY A 310 25.58 12.10 4.43
C GLY A 310 24.18 11.52 4.67
N VAL A 311 23.91 10.40 4.02
CA VAL A 311 22.63 9.67 4.07
C VAL A 311 22.25 9.27 5.49
N GLY A 312 23.17 8.68 6.27
CA GLY A 312 22.86 8.20 7.62
C GLY A 312 22.35 9.30 8.56
N VAL A 313 22.97 10.49 8.53
CA VAL A 313 22.50 11.64 9.31
C VAL A 313 21.16 12.15 8.79
N ALA A 314 20.94 12.12 7.46
CA ALA A 314 19.69 12.54 6.87
C ALA A 314 18.51 11.65 7.29
N VAL A 315 18.74 10.33 7.36
CA VAL A 315 17.76 9.34 7.85
C VAL A 315 17.48 9.52 9.34
N GLU A 316 18.53 9.65 10.16
CA GLU A 316 18.40 9.79 11.62
C GLU A 316 17.64 11.06 12.03
N GLU A 317 17.90 12.18 11.33
CA GLU A 317 17.31 13.47 11.67
C GLU A 317 15.94 13.71 11.00
N LEU A 318 15.58 12.95 9.95
CA LEU A 318 14.33 13.12 9.23
C LEU A 318 13.13 13.05 10.18
N SER A 319 12.33 14.11 10.18
CA SER A 319 11.22 14.26 11.10
C SER A 319 10.24 15.31 10.57
N ASP A 320 9.16 15.55 11.31
CA ASP A 320 8.23 16.64 11.01
C ASP A 320 8.88 18.03 11.02
N SER A 321 10.09 18.17 11.57
CA SER A 321 10.80 19.45 11.68
C SER A 321 12.01 19.56 10.76
N VAL A 322 12.68 18.46 10.44
CA VAL A 322 13.91 18.45 9.61
C VAL A 322 13.62 17.80 8.27
N VAL A 323 14.02 18.48 7.20
CA VAL A 323 13.74 18.08 5.82
C VAL A 323 15.05 17.92 5.04
N PRO A 324 15.45 16.67 4.72
CA PRO A 324 16.57 16.38 3.83
C PRO A 324 16.36 16.93 2.43
N ILE A 325 17.43 17.45 1.83
CA ILE A 325 17.48 17.99 0.48
C ILE A 325 18.67 17.37 -0.23
N LEU A 326 18.43 16.84 -1.43
CA LEU A 326 19.45 16.29 -2.31
C LEU A 326 19.19 16.63 -3.77
N GLY A 327 20.26 16.89 -4.52
CA GLY A 327 20.22 17.07 -5.96
C GLY A 327 20.21 15.72 -6.67
N THR A 328 19.39 15.58 -7.71
CA THR A 328 19.26 14.33 -8.46
C THR A 328 19.17 14.56 -9.96
N SER A 329 19.51 13.53 -10.73
CA SER A 329 19.21 13.47 -12.16
C SER A 329 18.83 12.05 -12.57
N ALA A 330 17.64 11.90 -13.15
CA ALA A 330 17.22 10.65 -13.75
C ALA A 330 18.02 10.31 -15.03
N VAL A 331 18.67 11.29 -15.67
CA VAL A 331 19.43 11.08 -16.91
C VAL A 331 20.85 10.62 -16.63
N THR A 332 21.53 11.21 -15.63
CA THR A 332 22.89 10.81 -15.24
C THR A 332 22.90 9.78 -14.11
N MET A 333 21.75 9.51 -13.49
CA MET A 333 21.58 8.72 -12.26
C MET A 333 22.22 9.33 -11.00
N ASP A 334 22.74 10.56 -11.09
CA ASP A 334 23.33 11.24 -9.94
C ASP A 334 22.29 11.41 -8.82
N GLY A 335 22.67 11.08 -7.59
CA GLY A 335 21.85 11.21 -6.38
C GLY A 335 20.75 10.14 -6.22
N LEU A 336 20.58 9.20 -7.16
CA LEU A 336 19.62 8.10 -7.01
C LEU A 336 20.13 7.05 -6.02
N ASP A 337 21.42 6.74 -6.01
CA ASP A 337 22.02 5.83 -5.01
C ASP A 337 21.85 6.36 -3.58
N ASP A 338 21.92 7.69 -3.38
CA ASP A 338 21.66 8.32 -2.09
C ASP A 338 20.17 8.21 -1.70
N LEU A 339 19.25 8.33 -2.66
CA LEU A 339 17.81 8.11 -2.42
C LEU A 339 17.53 6.65 -2.07
N ASP A 340 18.10 5.69 -2.79
CA ASP A 340 17.96 4.27 -2.51
C ASP A 340 18.47 3.93 -1.12
N ALA A 341 19.68 4.38 -0.78
CA ALA A 341 20.26 4.20 0.54
C ALA A 341 19.42 4.86 1.64
N MET A 342 18.77 5.99 1.36
CA MET A 342 17.80 6.57 2.30
C MET A 342 16.58 5.65 2.45
N PHE A 343 15.89 5.29 1.37
CA PHE A 343 14.66 4.51 1.41
C PHE A 343 14.85 3.11 2.03
N GLU A 344 16.01 2.49 1.83
CA GLU A 344 16.42 1.24 2.47
C GLU A 344 16.50 1.36 4.01
N GLN A 345 16.84 2.53 4.55
CA GLN A 345 17.05 2.74 5.99
C GLN A 345 15.87 3.41 6.72
N LEU A 346 14.88 3.93 5.99
CA LEU A 346 13.78 4.71 6.56
C LEU A 346 12.73 3.85 7.29
N PRO A 347 12.50 4.00 8.61
CA PRO A 347 11.52 3.15 9.29
C PRO A 347 10.10 3.37 8.77
N LYS A 348 9.23 2.35 8.87
CA LYS A 348 7.79 2.55 8.66
C LYS A 348 7.26 3.56 9.70
N THR A 349 6.58 4.61 9.24
CA THR A 349 6.11 5.70 10.12
C THR A 349 4.64 5.54 10.47
N THR A 350 3.89 4.82 9.64
CA THR A 350 2.48 4.50 9.88
C THR A 350 2.37 3.57 11.08
N ARG A 351 1.88 4.11 12.21
CA ARG A 351 1.57 3.31 13.40
C ARG A 351 0.46 2.31 13.10
N GLU A 352 0.57 1.11 13.66
CA GLU A 352 -0.53 0.12 13.68
C GLU A 352 -1.79 0.78 14.25
N ALA A 353 -2.78 0.98 13.38
CA ALA A 353 -4.01 1.66 13.75
C ALA A 353 -5.03 0.63 14.24
N GLY A 354 -4.88 0.10 15.45
CA GLY A 354 -5.83 -0.89 15.98
C GLY A 354 -5.77 -2.27 15.29
N ASP A 355 -6.26 -3.28 16.01
CA ASP A 355 -6.22 -4.68 15.57
C ASP A 355 -7.30 -4.97 14.51
N ASP A 356 -8.40 -4.21 14.49
CA ASP A 356 -9.54 -4.45 13.62
C ASP A 356 -9.26 -3.99 12.19
N PHE A 357 -9.57 -4.85 11.21
CA PHE A 357 -9.35 -4.56 9.80
C PHE A 357 -10.11 -3.30 9.34
N ARG A 358 -9.45 -2.50 8.52
CA ARG A 358 -10.14 -1.43 7.78
C ARG A 358 -9.44 -1.12 6.48
N MET A 359 -10.24 -0.92 5.44
CA MET A 359 -9.73 -0.44 4.15
C MET A 359 -10.75 0.49 3.49
N TYR A 360 -10.39 1.75 3.24
CA TYR A 360 -11.21 2.63 2.41
C TYR A 360 -11.06 2.27 0.92
N VAL A 361 -12.20 2.17 0.23
CA VAL A 361 -12.27 1.88 -1.19
C VAL A 361 -11.87 3.11 -1.98
N ASP A 362 -10.86 2.96 -2.83
CA ASP A 362 -10.35 4.00 -3.72
C ASP A 362 -10.69 3.76 -5.20
N ARG A 363 -10.67 2.50 -5.64
CA ARG A 363 -11.04 2.06 -6.99
C ARG A 363 -11.86 0.78 -6.96
N THR A 364 -12.65 0.60 -8.00
CA THR A 364 -13.46 -0.61 -8.22
C THR A 364 -13.16 -1.16 -9.60
N TYR A 365 -13.17 -2.48 -9.71
CA TYR A 365 -12.98 -3.18 -10.98
C TYR A 365 -13.96 -4.35 -11.09
N SER A 366 -14.41 -4.61 -12.31
CA SER A 366 -15.14 -5.83 -12.64
C SER A 366 -14.22 -6.70 -13.48
N VAL A 367 -13.74 -7.80 -12.88
CA VAL A 367 -12.78 -8.70 -13.52
C VAL A 367 -13.51 -9.98 -13.93
N THR A 368 -13.48 -10.28 -15.23
CA THR A 368 -14.12 -11.48 -15.79
C THR A 368 -13.61 -12.73 -15.09
N GLY A 369 -14.52 -13.53 -14.52
CA GLY A 369 -14.20 -14.76 -13.80
C GLY A 369 -13.89 -14.59 -12.30
N VAL A 370 -13.52 -13.38 -11.87
CA VAL A 370 -13.23 -13.06 -10.46
C VAL A 370 -14.43 -12.39 -9.79
N GLY A 371 -15.04 -11.39 -10.46
CA GLY A 371 -16.18 -10.62 -9.96
C GLY A 371 -15.81 -9.17 -9.62
N ALA A 372 -16.48 -8.62 -8.61
CA ALA A 372 -16.23 -7.27 -8.12
C ALA A 372 -14.92 -7.25 -7.32
N VAL A 373 -14.06 -6.26 -7.59
CA VAL A 373 -12.81 -6.05 -6.87
C VAL A 373 -12.83 -4.64 -6.30
N ALA A 374 -12.62 -4.51 -5.00
CA ALA A 374 -12.41 -3.23 -4.33
C ALA A 374 -10.91 -3.05 -4.07
N SER A 375 -10.35 -1.93 -4.48
CA SER A 375 -8.95 -1.61 -4.27
C SER A 375 -8.78 -0.38 -3.40
N GLY A 376 -7.81 -0.42 -2.49
CA GLY A 376 -7.54 0.61 -1.52
C GLY A 376 -6.25 0.32 -0.75
N THR A 377 -5.94 1.19 0.21
CA THR A 377 -4.86 0.95 1.17
C THR A 377 -5.44 0.42 2.46
N VAL A 378 -4.89 -0.66 3.01
CA VAL A 378 -5.31 -1.17 4.32
C VAL A 378 -4.91 -0.15 5.38
N ASN A 379 -5.89 0.41 6.08
CA ASN A 379 -5.72 1.45 7.08
C ASN A 379 -5.41 0.88 8.47
N ALA A 380 -5.94 -0.30 8.78
CA ALA A 380 -5.90 -0.92 10.12
C ALA A 380 -6.02 -2.44 10.01
N GLY A 381 -5.53 -3.16 11.03
CA GLY A 381 -5.61 -4.61 11.14
C GLY A 381 -5.06 -5.37 9.94
N SER A 382 -5.64 -6.53 9.68
CA SER A 382 -5.28 -7.40 8.56
C SER A 382 -6.48 -8.14 8.00
N VAL A 383 -6.38 -8.58 6.75
CA VAL A 383 -7.39 -9.38 6.05
C VAL A 383 -6.76 -10.57 5.37
N GLU A 384 -7.46 -11.70 5.39
CA GLU A 384 -7.09 -12.96 4.76
C GLU A 384 -8.16 -13.42 3.75
N ALA A 385 -7.77 -14.27 2.81
CA ALA A 385 -8.74 -14.91 1.93
C ALA A 385 -9.71 -15.79 2.74
N GLY A 386 -11.01 -15.65 2.47
CA GLY A 386 -12.08 -16.33 3.20
C GLY A 386 -12.72 -15.49 4.31
N ASP A 387 -12.14 -14.35 4.69
CA ASP A 387 -12.71 -13.47 5.71
C ASP A 387 -14.12 -12.98 5.35
N GLU A 388 -14.99 -12.96 6.35
CA GLU A 388 -16.30 -12.32 6.28
C GLU A 388 -16.18 -10.85 6.71
N LEU A 389 -16.49 -9.95 5.79
CA LEU A 389 -16.42 -8.51 5.97
C LEU A 389 -17.79 -7.89 5.67
N GLN A 390 -17.89 -6.59 5.91
CA GLN A 390 -18.98 -5.77 5.43
C GLN A 390 -18.44 -4.56 4.65
N ILE A 391 -19.17 -4.15 3.61
CA ILE A 391 -18.83 -3.00 2.77
C ILE A 391 -19.89 -1.90 2.90
N GLY A 392 -19.45 -0.65 3.08
CA GLY A 392 -20.32 0.52 3.19
C GLY A 392 -19.61 1.76 3.73
N PRO A 393 -20.31 2.83 4.11
CA PRO A 393 -21.76 2.94 4.09
C PRO A 393 -22.34 2.96 2.68
N MET A 394 -23.49 2.33 2.53
CA MET A 394 -24.40 2.46 1.39
C MET A 394 -25.09 3.85 1.42
N PRO A 395 -25.80 4.27 0.35
CA PRO A 395 -26.48 5.57 0.33
C PRO A 395 -27.48 5.80 1.46
N ASP A 396 -28.03 4.73 2.04
CA ASP A 396 -28.95 4.74 3.18
C ASP A 396 -28.25 4.62 4.54
N GLY A 397 -26.92 4.55 4.56
CA GLY A 397 -26.10 4.38 5.76
C GLY A 397 -25.86 2.93 6.18
N SER A 398 -26.50 1.97 5.52
CA SER A 398 -26.33 0.54 5.84
C SER A 398 -25.00 -0.02 5.33
N TYR A 399 -24.63 -1.20 5.84
CA TYR A 399 -23.50 -1.98 5.35
C TYR A 399 -24.00 -3.32 4.79
N ARG A 400 -23.23 -3.91 3.87
CA ARG A 400 -23.56 -5.18 3.23
C ARG A 400 -22.47 -6.20 3.47
N ASP A 401 -22.86 -7.38 3.93
CA ASP A 401 -21.95 -8.51 4.12
C ASP A 401 -21.35 -8.96 2.78
N VAL A 402 -20.05 -9.23 2.82
CA VAL A 402 -19.24 -9.70 1.70
C VAL A 402 -18.21 -10.71 2.21
N GLU A 403 -17.74 -11.56 1.31
CA GLU A 403 -16.69 -12.55 1.61
C GLU A 403 -15.47 -12.27 0.73
N VAL A 404 -14.29 -12.29 1.33
CA VAL A 404 -13.01 -12.10 0.64
C VAL A 404 -12.68 -13.35 -0.15
N ARG A 405 -12.56 -13.24 -1.47
CA ARG A 405 -12.20 -14.36 -2.34
C ARG A 405 -10.70 -14.52 -2.55
N SER A 406 -10.03 -13.39 -2.76
CA SER A 406 -8.60 -13.33 -3.03
C SER A 406 -8.11 -11.91 -2.83
N ILE A 407 -6.84 -11.77 -2.44
CA ILE A 407 -6.17 -10.49 -2.26
C ILE A 407 -5.01 -10.44 -3.26
N GLU A 408 -4.88 -9.31 -3.96
CA GLU A 408 -3.80 -9.08 -4.91
C GLU A 408 -3.06 -7.78 -4.58
N MET A 409 -1.74 -7.84 -4.51
CA MET A 409 -0.83 -6.70 -4.37
C MET A 409 0.08 -6.64 -5.61
N HIS A 410 0.08 -5.53 -6.35
CA HIS A 410 0.91 -5.35 -7.56
C HIS A 410 0.85 -6.48 -8.60
N HIS A 411 -0.31 -7.15 -8.75
CA HIS A 411 -0.52 -8.34 -9.61
C HIS A 411 0.09 -9.65 -9.09
N HIS A 412 0.58 -9.67 -7.86
CA HIS A 412 0.93 -10.86 -7.11
C HIS A 412 -0.25 -11.19 -6.16
N ARG A 413 -0.59 -12.47 -6.03
CA ARG A 413 -1.61 -12.92 -5.08
C ARG A 413 -0.98 -13.10 -3.73
N VAL A 414 -1.65 -12.62 -2.69
CA VAL A 414 -1.20 -12.76 -1.31
C VAL A 414 -2.32 -13.38 -0.49
N ASP A 415 -1.97 -14.22 0.48
CA ASP A 415 -2.96 -14.86 1.35
C ASP A 415 -3.49 -13.90 2.43
N ARG A 416 -2.63 -12.96 2.84
CA ARG A 416 -2.92 -11.95 3.86
C ARG A 416 -2.41 -10.58 3.44
N ALA A 417 -3.11 -9.53 3.87
CA ALA A 417 -2.60 -8.16 3.81
C ALA A 417 -2.81 -7.43 5.13
N LYS A 418 -1.78 -6.71 5.60
CA LYS A 418 -1.81 -5.88 6.81
C LYS A 418 -1.86 -4.38 6.49
N ALA A 419 -2.03 -3.56 7.52
CA ALA A 419 -2.02 -2.10 7.42
C ALA A 419 -0.78 -1.54 6.69
N GLY A 420 -1.02 -0.56 5.81
CA GLY A 420 -0.03 0.06 4.92
C GLY A 420 0.06 -0.56 3.52
N ARG A 421 -0.62 -1.69 3.27
CA ARG A 421 -0.60 -2.35 1.95
C ARG A 421 -1.64 -1.76 1.01
N ILE A 422 -1.24 -1.52 -0.24
CA ILE A 422 -2.15 -1.18 -1.34
C ILE A 422 -2.56 -2.48 -2.02
N VAL A 423 -3.83 -2.85 -1.90
CA VAL A 423 -4.34 -4.15 -2.37
C VAL A 423 -5.59 -4.00 -3.22
N GLY A 424 -5.86 -5.02 -4.02
CA GLY A 424 -7.15 -5.30 -4.63
C GLY A 424 -7.76 -6.53 -4.00
N ILE A 425 -8.95 -6.39 -3.43
CA ILE A 425 -9.68 -7.47 -2.75
C ILE A 425 -10.85 -7.88 -3.64
N ALA A 426 -10.85 -9.12 -4.12
CA ALA A 426 -11.98 -9.70 -4.83
C ALA A 426 -13.09 -10.07 -3.84
N LEU A 427 -14.30 -9.59 -4.09
CA LEU A 427 -15.42 -9.72 -3.16
C LEU A 427 -16.55 -10.57 -3.75
N LYS A 428 -17.13 -11.41 -2.89
CA LYS A 428 -18.38 -12.13 -3.13
C LYS A 428 -19.51 -11.46 -2.36
N GLY A 429 -20.73 -11.52 -2.90
CA GLY A 429 -21.92 -10.94 -2.25
C GLY A 429 -22.25 -9.50 -2.68
N VAL A 430 -21.40 -8.88 -3.49
CA VAL A 430 -21.60 -7.52 -4.01
C VAL A 430 -21.29 -7.44 -5.50
N ARG A 431 -21.98 -6.54 -6.21
CA ARG A 431 -21.71 -6.22 -7.61
C ARG A 431 -20.85 -4.96 -7.66
N GLU A 432 -19.95 -4.88 -8.64
CA GLU A 432 -19.06 -3.72 -8.80
C GLU A 432 -19.82 -2.39 -8.87
N GLU A 433 -20.97 -2.36 -9.55
CA GLU A 433 -21.84 -1.19 -9.68
C GLU A 433 -22.47 -0.71 -8.35
N ASP A 434 -22.48 -1.56 -7.31
CA ASP A 434 -22.96 -1.21 -5.98
C ASP A 434 -21.82 -0.70 -5.08
N ILE A 435 -20.57 -0.78 -5.52
CA ILE A 435 -19.39 -0.32 -4.78
C ILE A 435 -19.02 1.06 -5.28
N GLU A 436 -18.85 2.00 -4.36
CA GLU A 436 -18.38 3.34 -4.71
C GLU A 436 -17.15 3.73 -3.90
N ARG A 437 -16.34 4.58 -4.50
CA ARG A 437 -15.21 5.22 -3.83
C ARG A 437 -15.70 6.01 -2.60
N GLY A 438 -14.97 5.89 -1.50
CA GLY A 438 -15.35 6.50 -0.22
C GLY A 438 -16.09 5.54 0.72
N MET A 439 -16.54 4.39 0.23
CA MET A 439 -16.92 3.27 1.09
C MET A 439 -15.69 2.68 1.78
N ALA A 440 -15.90 1.82 2.76
CA ALA A 440 -14.89 1.09 3.52
C ALA A 440 -15.30 -0.39 3.64
N LEU A 441 -14.28 -1.24 3.72
CA LEU A 441 -14.38 -2.62 4.19
C LEU A 441 -13.99 -2.68 5.66
N LEU A 442 -14.78 -3.44 6.43
CA LEU A 442 -14.65 -3.63 7.87
C LEU A 442 -15.02 -5.08 8.25
N PRO A 443 -14.61 -5.60 9.41
CA PRO A 443 -15.07 -6.89 9.94
C PRO A 443 -16.59 -7.00 9.96
N ALA A 444 -17.16 -8.18 9.72
CA ALA A 444 -18.63 -8.34 9.68
C ALA A 444 -19.31 -8.13 11.05
N ASP A 445 -18.57 -8.22 12.16
CA ASP A 445 -19.08 -8.15 13.53
C ASP A 445 -19.06 -6.74 14.14
N VAL A 446 -18.50 -5.75 13.43
CA VAL A 446 -18.54 -4.35 13.88
C VAL A 446 -19.83 -3.64 13.45
N ASP A 447 -20.29 -2.68 14.23
CA ASP A 447 -21.43 -1.81 13.87
C ASP A 447 -20.96 -0.35 13.81
N PRO A 448 -20.29 0.04 12.71
CA PRO A 448 -19.64 1.33 12.57
C PRO A 448 -20.65 2.46 12.30
N PRO A 449 -20.46 3.67 12.86
CA PRO A 449 -21.35 4.78 12.60
C PRO A 449 -21.16 5.33 11.18
N ALA A 450 -22.26 5.38 10.41
CA ALA A 450 -22.32 6.08 9.13
C ALA A 450 -22.80 7.52 9.35
N VAL A 451 -21.90 8.50 9.28
CA VAL A 451 -22.20 9.89 9.66
C VAL A 451 -22.30 10.81 8.46
N ARG A 452 -23.20 11.81 8.55
CA ARG A 452 -23.32 12.89 7.55
C ARG A 452 -22.63 14.18 7.98
N SER A 453 -22.21 14.27 9.24
CA SER A 453 -21.50 15.44 9.74
C SER A 453 -20.51 15.04 10.82
N PHE A 454 -19.51 15.88 11.00
CA PHE A 454 -18.51 15.75 12.05
C PHE A 454 -18.06 17.14 12.50
N GLU A 455 -17.53 17.22 13.72
CA GLU A 455 -16.84 18.40 14.23
C GLU A 455 -15.36 18.31 13.88
N ALA A 456 -14.77 19.44 13.47
CA ALA A 456 -13.38 19.50 13.07
C ALA A 456 -12.70 20.78 13.56
N GLU A 457 -11.41 20.65 13.86
CA GLU A 457 -10.50 21.79 13.89
C GLU A 457 -10.07 22.09 12.46
N VAL A 458 -10.16 23.35 12.06
CA VAL A 458 -9.95 23.81 10.68
C VAL A 458 -8.93 24.93 10.69
N MET A 459 -7.87 24.76 9.91
CA MET A 459 -6.89 25.81 9.62
C MET A 459 -7.10 26.31 8.19
N VAL A 460 -7.36 27.62 8.06
CA VAL A 460 -7.52 28.27 6.76
C VAL A 460 -6.15 28.67 6.22
N LEU A 461 -5.79 28.16 5.06
CA LEU A 461 -4.53 28.53 4.39
C LEU A 461 -4.60 29.98 3.87
N ASN A 462 -3.44 30.54 3.55
CA ASN A 462 -3.33 31.93 3.14
C ASN A 462 -3.93 32.17 1.74
N HIS A 463 -5.21 32.55 1.69
CA HIS A 463 -5.96 32.87 0.46
C HIS A 463 -6.99 33.97 0.71
N PRO A 464 -7.57 34.65 -0.29
CA PRO A 464 -8.52 35.75 -0.02
C PRO A 464 -9.94 35.33 0.41
N THR A 465 -10.32 34.05 0.23
CA THR A 465 -11.66 33.56 0.58
C THR A 465 -11.90 33.61 2.09
N ARG A 466 -13.13 33.96 2.52
CA ARG A 466 -13.55 33.88 3.92
C ARG A 466 -14.50 32.70 4.10
N ILE A 467 -14.25 31.87 5.09
CA ILE A 467 -15.10 30.73 5.41
C ILE A 467 -16.21 31.22 6.34
N ARG A 468 -17.48 31.06 5.97
CA ARG A 468 -18.65 31.44 6.78
C ARG A 468 -19.65 30.28 6.80
N GLY A 469 -20.64 30.36 7.68
CA GLY A 469 -21.77 29.41 7.67
C GLY A 469 -22.40 29.32 6.27
N GLY A 470 -22.52 28.10 5.75
CA GLY A 470 -23.02 27.84 4.40
C GLY A 470 -21.94 27.87 3.30
N TYR A 471 -20.66 27.94 3.65
CA TYR A 471 -19.58 27.77 2.66
C TYR A 471 -19.54 26.32 2.17
N GLU A 472 -19.51 26.13 0.84
CA GLU A 472 -19.63 24.81 0.22
C GLU A 472 -18.40 24.40 -0.62
N PRO A 473 -17.26 24.09 0.02
CA PRO A 473 -16.10 23.56 -0.68
C PRO A 473 -16.24 22.06 -0.94
N VAL A 474 -15.29 21.50 -1.69
CA VAL A 474 -15.07 20.06 -1.74
C VAL A 474 -14.09 19.67 -0.63
N VAL A 475 -14.45 18.69 0.20
CA VAL A 475 -13.57 18.05 1.18
C VAL A 475 -13.00 16.76 0.60
N HIS A 476 -11.72 16.55 0.86
CA HIS A 476 -10.98 15.33 0.62
C HIS A 476 -10.57 14.73 1.97
N LEU A 477 -11.21 13.64 2.36
CA LEU A 477 -11.00 12.92 3.62
C LEU A 477 -10.83 11.45 3.27
N GLU A 478 -9.67 10.85 3.61
CA GLU A 478 -9.30 9.51 3.13
C GLU A 478 -9.51 9.41 1.60
N THR A 479 -10.31 8.44 1.12
CA THR A 479 -10.67 8.31 -0.29
C THR A 479 -11.89 9.16 -0.68
N VAL A 480 -12.62 9.74 0.27
CA VAL A 480 -13.82 10.57 0.03
C VAL A 480 -13.46 11.88 -0.67
N SER A 481 -14.31 12.31 -1.60
CA SER A 481 -14.21 13.60 -2.29
C SER A 481 -15.60 14.16 -2.56
N GLU A 482 -16.17 14.89 -1.61
CA GLU A 482 -17.55 15.38 -1.68
C GLU A 482 -17.67 16.87 -1.36
N ALA A 483 -18.66 17.54 -1.97
CA ALA A 483 -19.05 18.89 -1.56
C ALA A 483 -19.72 18.86 -0.17
N VAL A 484 -19.24 19.68 0.74
CA VAL A 484 -19.74 19.74 2.13
C VAL A 484 -20.32 21.12 2.44
N VAL A 485 -20.93 21.28 3.61
CA VAL A 485 -21.35 22.57 4.16
C VAL A 485 -20.55 22.83 5.44
N PHE A 486 -19.82 23.94 5.47
CA PHE A 486 -19.12 24.40 6.67
C PHE A 486 -20.02 25.29 7.54
N ARG A 487 -19.97 25.05 8.85
CA ARG A 487 -20.57 25.91 9.89
C ARG A 487 -19.52 26.20 10.98
N PRO A 488 -18.71 27.25 10.81
CA PRO A 488 -17.76 27.66 11.84
C PRO A 488 -18.46 28.11 13.12
N GLU A 489 -17.97 27.69 14.29
CA GLU A 489 -18.58 28.05 15.58
C GLU A 489 -18.53 29.56 15.85
N GLY A 490 -17.42 30.21 15.49
CA GLY A 490 -17.24 31.67 15.56
C GLY A 490 -17.98 32.46 14.46
N GLY A 491 -18.81 31.78 13.66
CA GLY A 491 -19.56 32.33 12.52
C GLY A 491 -18.73 32.55 11.25
N GLN A 492 -17.40 32.72 11.37
CA GLN A 492 -16.49 32.80 10.25
C GLN A 492 -15.05 32.40 10.64
N LEU A 493 -14.26 31.96 9.65
CA LEU A 493 -12.80 31.83 9.73
C LEU A 493 -12.17 32.66 8.61
N LEU A 494 -11.12 33.42 8.96
CA LEU A 494 -10.31 34.22 8.05
C LEU A 494 -9.03 33.47 7.64
N PRO A 495 -8.33 33.93 6.60
CA PRO A 495 -7.08 33.32 6.17
C PRO A 495 -6.03 33.38 7.29
N GLY A 496 -5.42 32.23 7.60
CA GLY A 496 -4.49 32.06 8.72
C GLY A 496 -5.16 31.75 10.06
N ASP A 497 -6.49 31.82 10.16
CA ASP A 497 -7.19 31.42 11.37
C ASP A 497 -7.17 29.90 11.54
N THR A 498 -7.12 29.46 12.79
CA THR A 498 -7.47 28.11 13.21
C THR A 498 -8.70 28.20 14.10
N GLY A 499 -9.67 27.31 13.91
CA GLY A 499 -10.86 27.24 14.75
C GLY A 499 -11.74 26.05 14.43
N THR A 500 -12.80 25.89 15.20
CA THR A 500 -13.73 24.78 15.12
C THR A 500 -14.87 25.03 14.13
N ALA A 501 -15.27 23.98 13.42
CA ALA A 501 -16.42 24.01 12.53
C ALA A 501 -17.11 22.64 12.47
N THR A 502 -18.44 22.65 12.37
CA THR A 502 -19.19 21.47 11.90
C THR A 502 -19.09 21.40 10.38
N VAL A 503 -18.75 20.23 9.87
CA VAL A 503 -18.66 19.92 8.44
C VAL A 503 -19.72 18.88 8.11
N GLU A 504 -20.58 19.16 7.14
CA GLU A 504 -21.70 18.27 6.75
C GLU A 504 -21.58 17.83 5.28
N PHE A 505 -21.58 16.53 5.02
CA PHE A 505 -21.69 15.91 3.71
C PHE A 505 -23.07 16.14 3.09
N LYS A 506 -23.10 16.64 1.86
CA LYS A 506 -24.35 17.05 1.20
C LYS A 506 -25.17 15.87 0.68
N PHE A 507 -24.52 14.78 0.27
CA PHE A 507 -25.19 13.73 -0.50
C PHE A 507 -25.30 12.42 0.28
N ARG A 508 -24.23 11.95 0.91
CA ARG A 508 -24.16 10.60 1.48
C ARG A 508 -23.54 10.58 2.89
N PRO A 509 -23.87 9.58 3.71
CA PRO A 509 -23.12 9.30 4.92
C PRO A 509 -21.81 8.58 4.60
N TYR A 510 -20.80 8.74 5.45
CA TYR A 510 -19.48 8.13 5.32
C TYR A 510 -18.99 7.59 6.66
N LEU A 511 -18.06 6.63 6.60
CA LEU A 511 -17.29 6.20 7.76
C LEU A 511 -16.22 7.26 8.07
N VAL A 512 -16.41 7.97 9.17
CA VAL A 512 -15.48 9.00 9.65
C VAL A 512 -15.07 8.68 11.08
N GLU A 513 -13.82 8.98 11.42
CA GLU A 513 -13.25 8.81 12.75
C GLU A 513 -12.54 10.07 13.22
N ALA A 514 -12.51 10.27 14.54
CA ALA A 514 -11.69 11.29 15.17
C ALA A 514 -10.20 11.10 14.83
N GLY A 515 -9.50 12.21 14.64
CA GLY A 515 -8.09 12.24 14.25
C GLY A 515 -7.84 12.17 12.74
N GLN A 516 -8.84 11.84 11.92
CA GLN A 516 -8.70 11.86 10.47
C GLN A 516 -8.44 13.27 9.96
N ARG A 517 -7.51 13.40 9.03
CA ARG A 517 -7.15 14.67 8.42
C ARG A 517 -7.82 14.81 7.08
N PHE A 518 -8.14 16.06 6.72
CA PHE A 518 -8.76 16.35 5.45
C PHE A 518 -8.25 17.67 4.87
N VAL A 519 -8.37 17.79 3.56
CA VAL A 519 -8.10 19.02 2.81
C VAL A 519 -9.42 19.50 2.21
N PHE A 520 -9.73 20.79 2.33
CA PHE A 520 -10.89 21.37 1.65
C PHE A 520 -10.46 22.41 0.61
N ARG A 521 -11.18 22.45 -0.51
CA ARG A 521 -10.78 23.25 -1.67
C ARG A 521 -11.95 23.83 -2.47
N GLU A 522 -11.62 24.87 -3.22
CA GLU A 522 -12.47 25.50 -4.24
C GLU A 522 -11.54 26.01 -5.35
N GLY A 523 -11.33 25.16 -6.37
CA GLY A 523 -10.28 25.34 -7.36
C GLY A 523 -8.88 25.06 -6.77
N GLN A 524 -8.44 25.89 -5.84
CA GLN A 524 -7.19 25.72 -5.08
C GLN A 524 -7.51 25.27 -3.64
N SER A 525 -6.52 24.68 -2.98
CA SER A 525 -6.61 24.29 -1.57
C SER A 525 -6.93 25.52 -0.71
N LYS A 526 -7.95 25.40 0.14
CA LYS A 526 -8.44 26.49 0.98
C LYS A 526 -8.03 26.33 2.43
N GLY A 527 -8.02 25.11 2.90
CA GLY A 527 -7.50 24.80 4.20
C GLY A 527 -7.41 23.32 4.43
N VAL A 528 -7.00 23.01 5.64
CA VAL A 528 -6.90 21.65 6.16
C VAL A 528 -7.69 21.57 7.45
N GLY A 529 -8.04 20.36 7.85
CA GLY A 529 -8.62 20.16 9.16
C GLY A 529 -8.40 18.75 9.67
N THR A 530 -8.70 18.60 10.95
CA THR A 530 -8.64 17.33 11.68
C THR A 530 -10.00 17.09 12.32
N VAL A 531 -10.59 15.93 12.07
CA VAL A 531 -11.83 15.50 12.71
C VAL A 531 -11.60 15.40 14.21
N LEU A 532 -12.44 16.07 15.00
CA LEU A 532 -12.38 16.06 16.47
C LEU A 532 -13.35 15.03 17.03
N ASP A 533 -14.59 15.04 16.52
CA ASP A 533 -15.67 14.18 16.98
C ASP A 533 -16.67 13.95 15.83
N VAL A 534 -17.33 12.79 15.86
CA VAL A 534 -18.30 12.39 14.84
C VAL A 534 -19.75 12.47 15.30
N GLY A 535 -19.99 12.89 16.55
CA GLY A 535 -21.33 13.07 17.11
C GLY A 535 -22.14 11.77 17.23
N ASP A 536 -23.22 11.82 18.01
CA ASP A 536 -24.14 10.69 18.20
C ASP A 536 -25.23 10.60 17.10
N ASP A 537 -25.14 11.38 16.02
CA ASP A 537 -26.16 11.46 14.95
C ASP A 537 -26.35 10.15 14.14
N GLY A 538 -25.73 9.05 14.57
CA GLY A 538 -25.85 7.70 14.03
C GLY A 538 -26.42 6.63 14.98
N ARG A 539 -27.04 6.99 16.13
CA ARG A 539 -27.77 6.03 17.00
C ARG A 539 -29.28 6.18 16.97
#